data_AF-M4DFD8-F1
#
_entry.id   AF-M4DFD8-F1
#
_cell.length_a   1.000
_cell.length_b   1.000
_cell.length_c   1.000
_cell.angle_alpha   90.00
_cell.angle_beta   90.00
_cell.angle_gamma   90.00
#
_symmetry.space_group_name_H-M   'P 1'
#
loop_
_entity.id
_entity.type
_entity.pdbx_description
1 polymer ?
#
loop_
_entity_poly.entity_id
_entity_poly.type
_entity_poly.pdbx_seq_one_letter_code
_entity_poly.pdbx_strand_id
1 'polypeptide(L)'
;MASINTAFKALCLSLLFVTVSSSPDTEPKVFDVQSYGAKGDGTADNANAFTNAWKDACAWKGRSKVYVPKGAFCLGGVTFAGPCNCQTYFVIDGVVLAPTNNDDIKKETWVNFAYINYLTISGSGTIDGQGKESWPLNNCNKNDNCPRLAVSMGFDFVNNSRIEGITSLNSKAGHFNFYFVDNFTIAGVNITAPGDSPNTDGIKVGFSSNINISNTHIGTGDDCIAILSGNTNLFIYNVTCGPGHGISVGSLGKNKTWESSATEIAISNFLYENIQMIDAQSPINIDQQYCPYPPCKKKGDSHVQIQNVTLNNIWGSSMNKEAVREGVLAASLDKCLSPPDLFVEFIIPRWLLFEGLKQYNEVEAWVHSDEDVVVRRVCPGCWLLVLGSVLVCVFDAIRRGSGFSS
;
A
#
# COMPACT_ATOMS: atom_id res chain seq x y z
N MET A 1 4.70 -21.48 74.85
CA MET A 1 3.42 -22.15 74.52
C MET A 1 2.34 -21.09 74.46
N ALA A 2 1.63 -21.07 73.33
CA ALA A 2 0.35 -20.44 72.97
C ALA A 2 -0.09 -19.12 73.65
N SER A 3 -0.27 -18.00 72.93
CA SER A 3 -1.31 -17.66 71.92
C SER A 3 -2.62 -17.10 72.51
N ILE A 4 -3.07 -15.98 71.90
CA ILE A 4 -4.47 -15.59 71.58
C ILE A 4 -5.14 -14.44 72.39
N ASN A 5 -5.52 -13.40 71.62
CA ASN A 5 -6.66 -12.44 71.75
C ASN A 5 -6.63 -11.38 72.87
N THR A 6 -7.07 -10.12 72.69
CA THR A 6 -7.70 -9.34 71.60
C THR A 6 -7.88 -7.91 72.14
N ALA A 7 -7.67 -6.88 71.30
CA ALA A 7 -8.37 -5.57 71.29
C ALA A 7 -7.70 -4.71 70.20
N PHE A 8 -8.17 -4.59 68.95
CA PHE A 8 -9.43 -4.01 68.48
C PHE A 8 -9.79 -2.67 69.15
N LYS A 9 -9.33 -1.56 68.56
CA LYS A 9 -10.19 -0.54 67.91
C LYS A 9 -9.38 0.66 67.43
N ALA A 10 -9.88 1.26 66.34
CA ALA A 10 -9.50 2.55 65.76
C ALA A 10 -8.25 2.59 64.87
N LEU A 11 -8.40 2.11 63.63
CA LEU A 11 -8.12 2.96 62.46
C LEU A 11 -8.93 2.42 61.26
N CYS A 12 -10.17 2.90 61.12
CA CYS A 12 -10.98 2.63 59.93
C CYS A 12 -10.36 3.35 58.74
N LEU A 13 -9.53 2.63 58.00
CA LEU A 13 -9.67 2.41 56.55
C LEU A 13 -10.53 3.45 55.81
N SER A 14 -9.94 4.60 55.47
CA SER A 14 -10.41 5.42 54.36
C SER A 14 -9.96 4.75 53.06
N LEU A 15 -10.65 3.69 52.64
CA LEU A 15 -10.58 3.21 51.27
C LEU A 15 -11.20 4.29 50.38
N LEU A 16 -10.35 5.06 49.70
CA LEU A 16 -10.69 5.75 48.47
C LEU A 16 -11.17 4.70 47.47
N PHE A 17 -12.48 4.43 47.46
CA PHE A 17 -13.13 3.89 46.27
C PHE A 17 -13.13 5.00 45.24
N VAL A 18 -12.05 5.10 44.47
CA VAL A 18 -12.12 5.71 43.15
C VAL A 18 -13.00 4.77 42.34
N THR A 19 -14.30 5.04 42.34
CA THR A 19 -15.20 4.45 41.35
C THR A 19 -14.71 4.97 40.01
N VAL A 20 -13.92 4.17 39.29
CA VAL A 20 -13.77 4.34 37.86
C VAL A 20 -15.17 4.12 37.31
N SER A 21 -15.88 5.23 37.09
CA SER A 21 -17.13 5.21 36.34
C SER A 21 -16.78 4.82 34.92
N SER A 22 -16.66 3.52 34.66
CA SER A 22 -16.74 3.00 33.31
C SER A 22 -18.14 3.35 32.83
N SER A 23 -18.27 4.38 32.00
CA SER A 23 -19.50 4.63 31.25
C SER A 23 -19.91 3.29 30.63
N PRO A 24 -21.14 2.79 30.86
CA PRO A 24 -21.59 1.59 30.19
C PRO A 24 -21.41 1.85 28.69
N ASP A 25 -20.62 1.00 28.03
CA ASP A 25 -20.34 1.15 26.62
C ASP A 25 -21.63 0.85 25.86
N THR A 26 -22.48 1.86 25.71
CA THR A 26 -23.82 1.71 25.12
C THR A 26 -23.64 1.22 23.69
N GLU A 27 -24.14 0.02 23.39
CA GLU A 27 -24.13 -0.58 22.06
C GLU A 27 -24.50 0.46 20.98
N PRO A 28 -23.78 0.50 19.84
CA PRO A 28 -24.04 1.48 18.81
C PRO A 28 -25.46 1.35 18.26
N LYS A 29 -26.11 2.49 17.99
CA LYS A 29 -27.43 2.49 17.34
C LYS A 29 -27.32 1.88 15.96
N VAL A 30 -28.11 0.84 15.70
CA VAL A 30 -28.09 0.11 14.43
C VAL A 30 -29.02 0.77 13.40
N PHE A 31 -28.48 0.98 12.20
CA PHE A 31 -29.14 1.45 10.99
C PHE A 31 -28.99 0.36 9.93
N ASP A 32 -29.88 -0.63 9.98
CA ASP A 32 -29.90 -1.76 9.03
C ASP A 32 -30.40 -1.29 7.67
N VAL A 33 -29.64 -1.48 6.61
CA VAL A 33 -30.00 -1.05 5.25
C VAL A 33 -31.33 -1.64 4.77
N GLN A 34 -31.74 -2.82 5.24
CA GLN A 34 -33.04 -3.41 4.91
C GLN A 34 -34.21 -2.63 5.54
N SER A 35 -34.00 -2.02 6.71
CA SER A 35 -35.00 -1.12 7.32
C SER A 35 -35.20 0.16 6.50
N TYR A 36 -34.23 0.49 5.65
CA TYR A 36 -34.29 1.58 4.67
C TYR A 36 -34.76 1.12 3.28
N GLY A 37 -35.22 -0.13 3.16
CA GLY A 37 -35.78 -0.68 1.92
C GLY A 37 -34.77 -1.39 1.02
N ALA A 38 -33.53 -1.60 1.47
CA ALA A 38 -32.57 -2.38 0.69
C ALA A 38 -33.04 -3.84 0.53
N LYS A 39 -32.86 -4.39 -0.66
CA LYS A 39 -33.20 -5.77 -1.01
C LYS A 39 -31.92 -6.54 -1.34
N GLY A 40 -31.69 -7.61 -0.59
CA GLY A 40 -30.58 -8.54 -0.78
C GLY A 40 -30.85 -9.59 -1.87
N ASP A 41 -31.52 -9.21 -2.96
CA ASP A 41 -32.00 -10.11 -4.03
C ASP A 41 -31.04 -10.24 -5.23
N GLY A 42 -29.93 -9.51 -5.23
CA GLY A 42 -28.92 -9.50 -6.30
C GLY A 42 -29.35 -8.77 -7.56
N THR A 43 -30.44 -7.99 -7.54
CA THR A 43 -30.98 -7.32 -8.73
C THR A 43 -31.41 -5.87 -8.50
N ALA A 44 -32.02 -5.56 -7.36
CA ALA A 44 -32.49 -4.22 -7.06
C ALA A 44 -31.32 -3.29 -6.73
N ASP A 45 -31.30 -2.08 -7.30
CA ASP A 45 -30.34 -1.04 -6.91
C ASP A 45 -30.69 -0.50 -5.51
N ASN A 46 -29.72 -0.60 -4.61
CA ASN A 46 -29.85 -0.24 -3.20
C ASN A 46 -29.24 1.13 -2.84
N ALA A 47 -28.78 1.92 -3.81
CA ALA A 47 -28.10 3.19 -3.56
C ALA A 47 -28.88 4.15 -2.64
N ASN A 48 -30.19 4.27 -2.84
CA ASN A 48 -31.04 5.13 -2.00
C ASN A 48 -31.16 4.60 -0.57
N ALA A 49 -31.34 3.29 -0.39
CA ALA A 49 -31.47 2.69 0.94
C ALA A 49 -30.16 2.83 1.74
N PHE A 50 -29.01 2.54 1.10
CA PHE A 50 -27.70 2.66 1.72
C PHE A 50 -27.38 4.11 2.09
N THR A 51 -27.61 5.06 1.18
CA THR A 51 -27.30 6.47 1.45
C THR A 51 -28.23 7.08 2.50
N ASN A 52 -29.49 6.66 2.60
CA ASN A 52 -30.38 7.11 3.66
C ASN A 52 -29.99 6.52 5.03
N ALA A 53 -29.66 5.23 5.09
CA ALA A 53 -29.15 4.61 6.30
C ALA A 53 -27.87 5.31 6.80
N TRP A 54 -26.95 5.63 5.88
CA TRP A 54 -25.74 6.38 6.19
C TRP A 54 -26.02 7.77 6.72
N LYS A 55 -26.91 8.55 6.07
CA LYS A 55 -27.23 9.92 6.50
C LYS A 55 -27.73 9.96 7.94
N ASP A 56 -28.65 9.07 8.28
CA ASP A 56 -29.20 9.01 9.64
C ASP A 56 -28.17 8.52 10.66
N ALA A 57 -27.34 7.53 10.29
CA ALA A 57 -26.25 7.05 11.14
C ALA A 57 -25.19 8.13 11.40
N CYS A 58 -24.80 8.87 10.37
CA CYS A 58 -23.80 9.92 10.43
C CYS A 58 -24.30 11.14 11.24
N ALA A 59 -25.61 11.42 11.20
CA ALA A 59 -26.25 12.46 12.00
C ALA A 59 -26.55 12.04 13.45
N TRP A 60 -26.40 10.77 13.81
CA TRP A 60 -26.68 10.27 15.14
C TRP A 60 -25.72 10.85 16.19
N LYS A 61 -26.23 11.28 17.34
CA LYS A 61 -25.45 11.96 18.39
C LYS A 61 -24.61 11.02 19.28
N GLY A 62 -24.56 9.73 18.94
CA GLY A 62 -23.77 8.72 19.64
C GLY A 62 -23.12 7.76 18.65
N ARG A 63 -22.53 6.66 19.15
CA ARG A 63 -22.00 5.62 18.27
C ARG A 63 -23.12 5.04 17.40
N SER A 64 -22.87 4.92 16.10
CA SER A 64 -23.84 4.42 15.12
C SER A 64 -23.24 3.31 14.29
N LYS A 65 -24.07 2.35 13.85
CA LYS A 65 -23.68 1.22 13.02
C LYS A 65 -24.60 1.14 11.81
N VAL A 66 -24.10 1.46 10.61
CA VAL A 66 -24.74 1.05 9.37
C VAL A 66 -24.45 -0.44 9.19
N TYR A 67 -25.50 -1.24 9.01
CA TYR A 67 -25.37 -2.69 8.93
C TYR A 67 -25.92 -3.21 7.60
N VAL A 68 -25.07 -3.94 6.88
CA VAL A 68 -25.41 -4.67 5.65
C VAL A 68 -25.48 -6.17 6.00
N PRO A 69 -26.68 -6.73 6.18
CA PRO A 69 -26.85 -8.12 6.58
C PRO A 69 -26.48 -9.08 5.45
N LYS A 70 -26.53 -10.39 5.73
CA LYS A 70 -26.38 -11.43 4.70
C LYS A 70 -27.42 -11.27 3.58
N GLY A 71 -26.98 -11.40 2.34
CA GLY A 71 -27.77 -11.20 1.12
C GLY A 71 -26.88 -10.64 0.01
N ALA A 72 -27.42 -10.55 -1.21
CA ALA A 72 -26.72 -9.95 -2.35
C ALA A 72 -27.34 -8.59 -2.68
N PHE A 73 -26.59 -7.50 -2.50
CA PHE A 73 -27.10 -6.14 -2.66
C PHE A 73 -26.45 -5.48 -3.87
N CYS A 74 -27.17 -5.38 -4.98
CA CYS A 74 -26.73 -4.53 -6.09
C CYS A 74 -26.73 -3.07 -5.63
N LEU A 75 -25.64 -2.36 -5.91
CA LEU A 75 -25.44 -1.00 -5.43
C LEU A 75 -24.84 -0.17 -6.54
N GLY A 76 -25.55 0.86 -7.01
CA GLY A 76 -24.99 1.87 -7.91
C GLY A 76 -23.86 2.69 -7.25
N GLY A 77 -23.29 3.65 -7.98
CA GLY A 77 -22.25 4.52 -7.44
C GLY A 77 -22.73 5.37 -6.26
N VAL A 78 -22.05 5.26 -5.10
CA VAL A 78 -22.41 5.96 -3.87
C VAL A 78 -21.24 6.71 -3.25
N THR A 79 -21.57 7.78 -2.54
CA THR A 79 -20.63 8.52 -1.70
C THR A 79 -21.24 8.69 -0.31
N PHE A 80 -20.58 8.11 0.68
CA PHE A 80 -20.87 8.24 2.10
C PHE A 80 -20.04 9.40 2.64
N ALA A 81 -20.66 10.58 2.69
CA ALA A 81 -19.99 11.81 3.12
C ALA A 81 -20.24 12.09 4.60
N GLY A 82 -19.22 12.62 5.28
CA GLY A 82 -19.32 13.27 6.58
C GLY A 82 -19.47 14.80 6.45
N PRO A 83 -19.15 15.56 7.52
CA PRO A 83 -18.69 15.07 8.82
C PRO A 83 -19.80 14.33 9.59
N CYS A 84 -19.43 13.25 10.30
CA CYS A 84 -20.35 12.56 11.20
C CYS A 84 -20.24 13.11 12.62
N ASN A 85 -21.34 13.07 13.35
CA ASN A 85 -21.42 13.61 14.71
C ASN A 85 -20.64 12.78 15.74
N CYS A 86 -20.40 11.50 15.45
CA CYS A 86 -19.75 10.54 16.33
C CYS A 86 -19.07 9.43 15.51
N GLN A 87 -18.40 8.50 16.20
CA GLN A 87 -17.82 7.30 15.60
C GLN A 87 -18.90 6.48 14.89
N THR A 88 -18.65 6.16 13.63
CA THR A 88 -19.56 5.43 12.75
C THR A 88 -18.94 4.10 12.35
N TYR A 89 -19.68 3.03 12.57
CA TYR A 89 -19.34 1.68 12.12
C TYR A 89 -20.10 1.39 10.82
N PHE A 90 -19.43 0.81 9.83
CA PHE A 90 -20.03 0.30 8.60
C PHE A 90 -19.73 -1.20 8.52
N VAL A 91 -20.71 -2.02 8.90
CA VAL A 91 -20.53 -3.47 9.05
C VAL A 91 -21.15 -4.20 7.89
N ILE A 92 -20.36 -5.02 7.19
CA ILE A 92 -20.74 -5.74 5.98
C ILE A 92 -20.63 -7.24 6.23
N ASP A 93 -21.77 -7.93 6.31
CA ASP A 93 -21.83 -9.40 6.37
C ASP A 93 -22.44 -10.02 5.10
N GLY A 94 -23.02 -9.19 4.23
CA GLY A 94 -23.53 -9.58 2.91
C GLY A 94 -22.50 -9.45 1.79
N VAL A 95 -22.99 -9.61 0.56
CA VAL A 95 -22.25 -9.35 -0.67
C VAL A 95 -22.83 -8.09 -1.30
N VAL A 96 -22.00 -7.08 -1.53
CA VAL A 96 -22.37 -5.87 -2.27
C VAL A 96 -21.84 -6.00 -3.68
N LEU A 97 -22.70 -5.82 -4.68
CA LEU A 97 -22.40 -6.06 -6.09
C LEU A 97 -22.41 -4.73 -6.86
N ALA A 98 -21.33 -4.41 -7.57
CA ALA A 98 -21.30 -3.28 -8.49
C ALA A 98 -22.17 -3.57 -9.71
N PRO A 99 -22.68 -2.56 -10.43
CA PRO A 99 -23.19 -2.78 -11.78
C PRO A 99 -22.11 -3.45 -12.66
N THR A 100 -22.48 -4.38 -13.53
CA THR A 100 -21.49 -5.03 -14.43
C THR A 100 -20.94 -4.03 -15.44
N ASN A 101 -21.83 -3.20 -16.00
CA ASN A 101 -21.48 -2.06 -16.85
C ASN A 101 -20.87 -0.91 -16.02
N ASN A 102 -19.66 -0.49 -16.39
CA ASN A 102 -18.94 0.60 -15.71
C ASN A 102 -19.72 1.92 -15.72
N ASP A 103 -20.43 2.22 -16.80
CA ASP A 103 -21.09 3.52 -16.97
C ASP A 103 -22.30 3.70 -16.03
N ASP A 104 -22.85 2.61 -15.50
CA ASP A 104 -23.94 2.66 -14.52
C ASP A 104 -23.47 3.14 -13.13
N ILE A 105 -22.16 3.10 -12.85
CA ILE A 105 -21.56 3.63 -11.62
C ILE A 105 -21.55 5.16 -11.64
N LYS A 106 -21.37 5.78 -12.82
CA LYS A 106 -21.37 7.25 -13.03
C LYS A 106 -20.37 8.03 -12.15
N LYS A 107 -19.34 7.33 -11.63
CA LYS A 107 -18.31 7.86 -10.71
C LYS A 107 -17.00 7.11 -10.94
N GLU A 108 -15.88 7.78 -10.65
CA GLU A 108 -14.54 7.16 -10.70
C GLU A 108 -14.28 6.19 -9.55
N THR A 109 -14.97 6.38 -8.43
CA THR A 109 -14.97 5.47 -7.28
C THR A 109 -16.39 5.00 -7.05
N TRP A 110 -16.58 3.69 -7.01
CA TRP A 110 -17.89 3.06 -6.84
C TRP A 110 -18.47 3.29 -5.44
N VAL A 111 -17.75 2.90 -4.39
CA VAL A 111 -18.11 3.16 -2.99
C VAL A 111 -17.10 4.12 -2.37
N ASN A 112 -17.44 5.39 -2.27
CA ASN A 112 -16.52 6.38 -1.69
C ASN A 112 -16.92 6.81 -0.28
N PHE A 113 -15.96 6.84 0.64
CA PHE A 113 -16.09 7.42 1.98
C PHE A 113 -15.31 8.74 2.02
N ALA A 114 -15.98 9.85 2.34
CA ALA A 114 -15.38 11.17 2.19
C ALA A 114 -15.62 12.09 3.40
N TYR A 115 -14.58 12.81 3.85
CA TYR A 115 -14.64 13.80 4.93
C TYR A 115 -15.14 13.23 6.28
N ILE A 116 -14.60 12.08 6.68
CA ILE A 116 -15.03 11.36 7.88
C ILE A 116 -13.88 11.27 8.88
N ASN A 117 -14.20 11.40 10.16
CA ASN A 117 -13.29 11.10 11.25
C ASN A 117 -13.89 9.97 12.09
N TYR A 118 -13.09 8.99 12.51
CA TYR A 118 -13.54 7.83 13.29
C TYR A 118 -14.53 6.90 12.57
N LEU A 119 -14.18 6.46 11.35
CA LEU A 119 -14.87 5.40 10.63
C LEU A 119 -14.26 4.03 10.96
N THR A 120 -15.11 3.03 11.17
CA THR A 120 -14.69 1.62 11.26
C THR A 120 -15.51 0.78 10.29
N ILE A 121 -14.86 0.29 9.22
CA ILE A 121 -15.45 -0.67 8.30
C ILE A 121 -15.03 -2.08 8.75
N SER A 122 -15.98 -2.99 8.88
CA SER A 122 -15.70 -4.35 9.34
C SER A 122 -16.77 -5.35 8.87
N GLY A 123 -16.62 -6.61 9.27
CA GLY A 123 -17.54 -7.71 8.95
C GLY A 123 -16.86 -8.78 8.11
N SER A 124 -17.59 -9.84 7.78
CA SER A 124 -17.06 -10.98 7.00
C SER A 124 -17.52 -10.96 5.54
N GLY A 125 -18.15 -9.88 5.10
CA GLY A 125 -18.78 -9.75 3.80
C GLY A 125 -17.81 -9.41 2.66
N THR A 126 -18.39 -9.28 1.48
CA THR A 126 -17.66 -9.07 0.22
C THR A 126 -18.17 -7.83 -0.50
N ILE A 127 -17.25 -7.03 -1.01
CA ILE A 127 -17.50 -6.00 -2.02
C ILE A 127 -17.00 -6.56 -3.36
N ASP A 128 -17.91 -6.86 -4.29
CA ASP A 128 -17.59 -7.40 -5.62
C ASP A 128 -17.78 -6.31 -6.69
N GLY A 129 -16.67 -5.88 -7.29
CA GLY A 129 -16.63 -4.87 -8.34
C GLY A 129 -17.14 -5.35 -9.71
N GLN A 130 -17.39 -6.65 -9.88
CA GLN A 130 -17.85 -7.26 -11.12
C GLN A 130 -17.04 -6.79 -12.35
N GLY A 131 -15.71 -6.86 -12.24
CA GLY A 131 -14.74 -6.25 -13.15
C GLY A 131 -14.67 -6.83 -14.58
N LYS A 132 -15.14 -8.07 -14.77
CA LYS A 132 -14.90 -8.86 -15.98
C LYS A 132 -15.27 -8.17 -17.29
N GLU A 133 -16.41 -7.49 -17.33
CA GLU A 133 -16.88 -6.79 -18.53
C GLU A 133 -16.13 -5.47 -18.79
N SER A 134 -15.49 -4.93 -17.75
CA SER A 134 -14.77 -3.65 -17.80
C SER A 134 -13.30 -3.80 -18.21
N TRP A 135 -12.65 -4.90 -17.84
CA TRP A 135 -11.22 -5.12 -18.13
C TRP A 135 -10.83 -4.97 -19.61
N PRO A 136 -11.60 -5.48 -20.60
CA PRO A 136 -11.27 -5.28 -22.02
C PRO A 136 -11.33 -3.81 -22.46
N LEU A 137 -12.05 -2.96 -21.71
CA LEU A 137 -12.17 -1.53 -21.98
C LEU A 137 -10.94 -0.74 -21.49
N ASN A 138 -10.07 -1.35 -20.68
CA ASN A 138 -8.84 -0.74 -20.20
C ASN A 138 -7.77 -0.71 -21.29
N ASN A 139 -7.99 0.16 -22.29
CA ASN A 139 -7.13 0.33 -23.46
C ASN A 139 -6.58 1.76 -23.59
N CYS A 140 -6.48 2.48 -22.47
CA CYS A 140 -6.00 3.86 -22.38
C CYS A 140 -4.58 4.06 -22.90
N ASN A 141 -3.80 2.99 -23.01
CA ASN A 141 -2.48 2.99 -23.62
C ASN A 141 -2.49 3.11 -25.15
N LYS A 142 -3.64 2.83 -25.77
CA LYS A 142 -3.83 2.82 -27.24
C LYS A 142 -4.88 3.82 -27.68
N ASN A 143 -5.81 4.19 -26.79
CA ASN A 143 -6.97 5.02 -27.08
C ASN A 143 -7.12 6.11 -26.02
N ASP A 144 -6.94 7.37 -26.43
CA ASP A 144 -7.10 8.53 -25.55
C ASP A 144 -8.55 8.71 -25.05
N ASN A 145 -9.53 8.10 -25.73
CA ASN A 145 -10.95 8.12 -25.37
C ASN A 145 -11.39 6.85 -24.60
N CYS A 146 -10.47 6.12 -23.97
CA CYS A 146 -10.82 5.00 -23.12
C CYS A 146 -11.72 5.44 -21.94
N PRO A 147 -12.63 4.58 -21.45
CA PRO A 147 -13.41 4.90 -20.26
C PRO A 147 -12.54 4.88 -19.01
N ARG A 148 -12.83 5.78 -18.06
CA ARG A 148 -12.31 5.68 -16.70
C ARG A 148 -13.05 4.58 -15.97
N LEU A 149 -12.34 3.51 -15.63
CA LEU A 149 -12.91 2.39 -14.91
C LEU A 149 -12.97 2.67 -13.41
N ALA A 150 -14.06 2.25 -12.78
CA ALA A 150 -14.31 2.58 -11.38
C ALA A 150 -13.40 1.78 -10.42
N VAL A 151 -12.80 2.48 -9.46
CA VAL A 151 -12.20 1.89 -8.27
C VAL A 151 -13.29 1.36 -7.35
N SER A 152 -13.10 0.20 -6.72
CA SER A 152 -14.15 -0.42 -5.90
C SER A 152 -14.47 0.39 -4.64
N MET A 153 -13.46 0.81 -3.88
CA MET A 153 -13.65 1.61 -2.68
C MET A 153 -12.61 2.72 -2.53
N GLY A 154 -13.07 3.91 -2.14
CA GLY A 154 -12.22 5.08 -1.91
C GLY A 154 -12.39 5.68 -0.51
N PHE A 155 -11.32 6.31 -0.04
CA PHE A 155 -11.24 7.02 1.21
C PHE A 155 -10.60 8.39 0.95
N ASP A 156 -11.44 9.42 0.88
CA ASP A 156 -11.02 10.79 0.59
C ASP A 156 -11.15 11.65 1.85
N PHE A 157 -10.05 12.20 2.38
CA PHE A 157 -10.08 13.03 3.59
C PHE A 157 -10.68 12.28 4.81
N VAL A 158 -10.28 11.02 4.99
CA VAL A 158 -10.76 10.15 6.08
C VAL A 158 -9.66 9.99 7.13
N ASN A 159 -9.96 10.27 8.40
CA ASN A 159 -8.96 10.26 9.47
C ASN A 159 -9.35 9.38 10.66
N ASN A 160 -8.35 8.93 11.44
CA ASN A 160 -8.54 8.13 12.68
C ASN A 160 -9.47 6.93 12.46
N SER A 161 -9.25 6.20 11.38
CA SER A 161 -10.21 5.24 10.84
C SER A 161 -9.57 3.89 10.56
N ARG A 162 -10.40 2.89 10.28
CA ARG A 162 -9.92 1.53 9.98
C ARG A 162 -10.86 0.75 9.08
N ILE A 163 -10.29 -0.22 8.36
CA ILE A 163 -10.99 -1.27 7.63
C ILE A 163 -10.43 -2.63 8.03
N GLU A 164 -11.31 -3.56 8.41
CA GLU A 164 -10.91 -4.84 8.97
C GLU A 164 -11.71 -6.02 8.39
N GLY A 165 -11.03 -7.10 8.01
CA GLY A 165 -11.63 -8.43 7.76
C GLY A 165 -12.42 -8.63 6.46
N ILE A 166 -12.83 -7.57 5.77
CA ILE A 166 -13.68 -7.69 4.58
C ILE A 166 -12.93 -8.26 3.36
N THR A 167 -13.70 -8.79 2.40
CA THR A 167 -13.18 -9.19 1.08
C THR A 167 -13.50 -8.15 0.01
N SER A 168 -12.51 -7.80 -0.82
CA SER A 168 -12.68 -7.03 -2.04
C SER A 168 -12.38 -7.91 -3.25
N LEU A 169 -13.35 -8.04 -4.15
CA LEU A 169 -13.33 -9.02 -5.23
C LEU A 169 -13.53 -8.33 -6.60
N ASN A 170 -12.75 -8.74 -7.60
CA ASN A 170 -12.93 -8.40 -9.01
C ASN A 170 -13.20 -6.91 -9.29
N SER A 171 -12.32 -6.02 -8.83
CA SER A 171 -12.49 -4.59 -9.11
C SER A 171 -12.38 -4.30 -10.62
N LYS A 172 -13.10 -3.28 -11.11
CA LYS A 172 -13.01 -2.82 -12.52
C LYS A 172 -11.68 -2.12 -12.81
N ALA A 173 -11.17 -1.40 -11.81
CA ALA A 173 -9.83 -0.81 -11.75
C ALA A 173 -9.20 -1.19 -10.39
N GLY A 174 -8.51 -0.26 -9.70
CA GLY A 174 -7.96 -0.52 -8.36
C GLY A 174 -9.04 -0.92 -7.33
N HIS A 175 -8.65 -1.69 -6.32
CA HIS A 175 -9.57 -2.15 -5.27
C HIS A 175 -9.79 -1.05 -4.23
N PHE A 176 -8.76 -0.63 -3.51
CA PHE A 176 -8.84 0.41 -2.48
C PHE A 176 -7.96 1.61 -2.80
N ASN A 177 -8.52 2.82 -2.72
CA ASN A 177 -7.79 4.08 -2.92
C ASN A 177 -7.88 4.98 -1.69
N PHE A 178 -6.73 5.47 -1.22
CA PHE A 178 -6.59 6.35 -0.07
C PHE A 178 -5.98 7.68 -0.50
N TYR A 179 -6.70 8.78 -0.28
CA TYR A 179 -6.31 10.12 -0.69
C TYR A 179 -6.52 11.13 0.45
N PHE A 180 -5.45 11.80 0.87
CA PHE A 180 -5.49 12.74 2.01
C PHE A 180 -6.02 12.09 3.31
N VAL A 181 -5.54 10.88 3.60
CA VAL A 181 -5.94 10.09 4.77
C VAL A 181 -4.87 10.20 5.85
N ASP A 182 -5.25 10.37 7.11
CA ASP A 182 -4.34 10.35 8.26
C ASP A 182 -4.79 9.37 9.35
N ASN A 183 -3.84 8.62 9.91
CA ASN A 183 -4.07 7.65 10.99
C ASN A 183 -5.13 6.60 10.59
N PHE A 184 -4.76 5.72 9.65
CA PHE A 184 -5.66 4.70 9.12
C PHE A 184 -5.06 3.29 9.20
N THR A 185 -5.85 2.33 9.68
CA THR A 185 -5.46 0.91 9.75
C THR A 185 -6.23 0.05 8.75
N ILE A 186 -5.52 -0.75 7.97
CA ILE A 186 -6.03 -1.78 7.07
C ILE A 186 -5.53 -3.12 7.60
N ALA A 187 -6.44 -3.97 8.10
CA ALA A 187 -6.04 -5.20 8.75
C ALA A 187 -6.92 -6.40 8.35
N GLY A 188 -6.32 -7.54 8.05
CA GLY A 188 -7.09 -8.77 7.83
C GLY A 188 -7.94 -8.76 6.56
N VAL A 189 -7.74 -7.82 5.63
CA VAL A 189 -8.54 -7.76 4.41
C VAL A 189 -8.04 -8.79 3.38
N ASN A 190 -8.94 -9.26 2.53
CA ASN A 190 -8.62 -10.14 1.42
C ASN A 190 -8.98 -9.45 0.10
N ILE A 191 -8.01 -9.26 -0.78
CA ILE A 191 -8.17 -8.54 -2.05
C ILE A 191 -7.83 -9.50 -3.18
N THR A 192 -8.79 -9.76 -4.06
CA THR A 192 -8.62 -10.76 -5.14
C THR A 192 -9.20 -10.31 -6.48
N ALA A 193 -8.41 -10.48 -7.54
CA ALA A 193 -8.80 -10.39 -8.94
C ALA A 193 -7.88 -11.32 -9.78
N PRO A 194 -8.26 -11.69 -11.02
CA PRO A 194 -7.38 -12.46 -11.89
C PRO A 194 -6.04 -11.78 -12.13
N GLY A 195 -4.96 -12.56 -12.18
CA GLY A 195 -3.59 -12.04 -12.37
C GLY A 195 -3.36 -11.36 -13.72
N ASP A 196 -4.28 -11.51 -14.68
CA ASP A 196 -4.28 -10.86 -15.99
C ASP A 196 -5.27 -9.68 -16.09
N SER A 197 -5.94 -9.32 -14.99
CA SER A 197 -6.87 -8.19 -14.95
C SER A 197 -6.12 -6.84 -14.88
N PRO A 198 -6.30 -5.94 -15.87
CA PRO A 198 -5.46 -4.75 -16.02
C PRO A 198 -5.79 -3.65 -15.01
N ASN A 199 -4.75 -3.08 -14.38
CA ASN A 199 -4.85 -1.97 -13.41
C ASN A 199 -5.79 -2.24 -12.24
N THR A 200 -5.76 -3.47 -11.74
CA THR A 200 -6.48 -3.92 -10.55
C THR A 200 -5.62 -3.80 -9.29
N ASP A 201 -4.95 -2.67 -9.12
CA ASP A 201 -4.08 -2.40 -7.97
C ASP A 201 -4.82 -2.71 -6.66
N GLY A 202 -4.18 -3.38 -5.70
CA GLY A 202 -4.82 -3.77 -4.45
C GLY A 202 -5.11 -2.56 -3.55
N ILE A 203 -4.05 -1.99 -2.98
CA ILE A 203 -4.13 -0.81 -2.11
C ILE A 203 -3.31 0.33 -2.71
N LYS A 204 -3.96 1.43 -3.06
CA LYS A 204 -3.33 2.64 -3.58
C LYS A 204 -3.37 3.74 -2.53
N VAL A 205 -2.21 4.32 -2.20
CA VAL A 205 -2.08 5.35 -1.17
C VAL A 205 -1.40 6.58 -1.75
N GLY A 206 -2.02 7.75 -1.62
CA GLY A 206 -1.45 9.03 -2.02
C GLY A 206 -1.75 10.13 -1.02
N PHE A 207 -0.81 11.06 -0.85
CA PHE A 207 -0.96 12.24 0.01
C PHE A 207 -1.43 11.93 1.45
N SER A 208 -0.99 10.80 2.01
CA SER A 208 -1.52 10.27 3.27
C SER A 208 -0.44 10.05 4.33
N SER A 209 -0.82 10.02 5.60
CA SER A 209 0.11 9.83 6.72
C SER A 209 -0.36 8.80 7.73
N ASN A 210 0.59 8.16 8.41
CA ASN A 210 0.31 7.24 9.52
C ASN A 210 -0.63 6.10 9.11
N ILE A 211 -0.24 5.39 8.05
CA ILE A 211 -1.02 4.28 7.49
C ILE A 211 -0.40 2.95 7.92
N ASN A 212 -1.21 2.03 8.40
CA ASN A 212 -0.80 0.70 8.85
C ASN A 212 -1.54 -0.36 8.03
N ILE A 213 -0.81 -1.20 7.28
CA ILE A 213 -1.34 -2.31 6.49
C ILE A 213 -0.81 -3.62 7.09
N SER A 214 -1.71 -4.51 7.50
CA SER A 214 -1.31 -5.73 8.18
C SER A 214 -2.20 -6.95 7.92
N ASN A 215 -1.62 -8.14 8.08
CA ASN A 215 -2.34 -9.43 8.05
C ASN A 215 -3.23 -9.58 6.81
N THR A 216 -2.78 -9.09 5.66
CA THR A 216 -3.61 -8.87 4.47
C THR A 216 -3.14 -9.78 3.33
N HIS A 217 -4.08 -10.31 2.55
CA HIS A 217 -3.80 -11.11 1.36
C HIS A 217 -4.24 -10.33 0.12
N ILE A 218 -3.35 -10.17 -0.86
CA ILE A 218 -3.58 -9.41 -2.07
C ILE A 218 -3.12 -10.24 -3.27
N GLY A 219 -4.04 -10.57 -4.16
CA GLY A 219 -3.76 -11.21 -5.45
C GLY A 219 -4.53 -10.50 -6.55
N THR A 220 -3.85 -9.77 -7.42
CA THR A 220 -4.47 -8.97 -8.48
C THR A 220 -3.61 -9.01 -9.76
N GLY A 221 -4.01 -8.26 -10.79
CA GLY A 221 -3.23 -8.14 -12.03
C GLY A 221 -2.33 -6.91 -12.11
N ASP A 222 -2.18 -6.15 -11.03
CA ASP A 222 -1.29 -4.98 -10.98
C ASP A 222 -0.62 -4.87 -9.59
N ASP A 223 -0.17 -3.68 -9.19
CA ASP A 223 0.47 -3.44 -7.88
C ASP A 223 -0.37 -3.99 -6.73
N CYS A 224 0.19 -4.83 -5.87
CA CYS A 224 -0.50 -5.23 -4.63
C CYS A 224 -0.69 -4.01 -3.73
N ILE A 225 0.37 -3.20 -3.59
CA ILE A 225 0.34 -1.94 -2.87
C ILE A 225 1.09 -0.89 -3.70
N ALA A 226 0.38 0.15 -4.15
CA ALA A 226 0.91 1.27 -4.91
C ALA A 226 1.06 2.51 -4.00
N ILE A 227 2.29 2.94 -3.78
CA ILE A 227 2.65 4.07 -2.92
C ILE A 227 2.95 5.27 -3.82
N LEU A 228 2.00 6.20 -3.93
CA LEU A 228 2.12 7.40 -4.74
C LEU A 228 2.84 8.53 -3.97
N SER A 229 2.89 9.73 -4.55
CA SER A 229 3.53 10.89 -3.93
C SER A 229 2.78 11.38 -2.68
N GLY A 230 3.52 12.03 -1.78
CA GLY A 230 2.95 12.78 -0.65
C GLY A 230 2.68 11.93 0.59
N ASN A 231 3.25 10.74 0.69
CA ASN A 231 3.04 9.85 1.82
C ASN A 231 4.13 9.99 2.89
N THR A 232 3.76 9.79 4.17
CA THR A 232 4.69 9.71 5.31
C THR A 232 4.24 8.63 6.31
N ASN A 233 5.17 7.95 6.97
CA ASN A 233 4.86 6.93 7.99
C ASN A 233 3.88 5.84 7.51
N LEU A 234 4.29 5.07 6.51
CA LEU A 234 3.56 3.90 6.01
C LEU A 234 4.23 2.62 6.51
N PHE A 235 3.48 1.80 7.26
CA PHE A 235 3.94 0.52 7.79
C PHE A 235 3.20 -0.63 7.12
N ILE A 236 3.94 -1.59 6.56
CA ILE A 236 3.41 -2.76 5.86
C ILE A 236 4.07 -3.99 6.47
N TYR A 237 3.29 -4.88 7.10
CA TYR A 237 3.83 -6.10 7.71
C TYR A 237 2.83 -7.25 7.64
N ASN A 238 3.34 -8.48 7.56
CA ASN A 238 2.53 -9.69 7.40
C ASN A 238 1.52 -9.59 6.23
N VAL A 239 2.02 -9.26 5.04
CA VAL A 239 1.23 -9.17 3.82
C VAL A 239 1.68 -10.24 2.85
N THR A 240 0.72 -10.99 2.29
CA THR A 240 0.95 -11.88 1.16
C THR A 240 0.52 -11.17 -0.12
N CYS A 241 1.44 -11.05 -1.07
CA CYS A 241 1.22 -10.40 -2.35
C CYS A 241 1.52 -11.39 -3.49
N GLY A 242 0.54 -11.65 -4.35
CA GLY A 242 0.71 -12.55 -5.48
C GLY A 242 -0.60 -13.26 -5.88
N PRO A 243 -0.95 -13.30 -7.18
CA PRO A 243 -0.29 -12.62 -8.30
C PRO A 243 -0.35 -11.08 -8.19
N GLY A 244 0.49 -10.37 -8.94
CA GLY A 244 0.53 -8.90 -8.98
C GLY A 244 1.91 -8.35 -9.33
N HIS A 245 2.05 -7.02 -9.36
CA HIS A 245 3.31 -6.30 -9.63
C HIS A 245 4.15 -6.01 -8.37
N GLY A 246 3.70 -6.47 -7.20
CA GLY A 246 4.44 -6.33 -5.95
C GLY A 246 4.03 -5.10 -5.14
N ILE A 247 4.93 -4.67 -4.25
CA ILE A 247 4.81 -3.43 -3.47
C ILE A 247 5.64 -2.37 -4.20
N SER A 248 4.97 -1.37 -4.76
CA SER A 248 5.54 -0.42 -5.71
C SER A 248 5.53 1.00 -5.14
N VAL A 249 6.65 1.71 -5.27
CA VAL A 249 6.73 3.15 -4.99
C VAL A 249 6.69 3.89 -6.32
N GLY A 250 5.55 4.50 -6.61
CA GLY A 250 5.30 5.27 -7.81
C GLY A 250 4.15 4.74 -8.67
N SER A 251 4.14 5.00 -9.98
CA SER A 251 5.09 5.89 -10.67
C SER A 251 5.07 7.32 -10.10
N LEU A 252 6.24 7.93 -9.96
CA LEU A 252 6.40 9.30 -9.45
C LEU A 252 6.71 10.27 -10.58
N GLY A 253 6.38 11.56 -10.39
CA GLY A 253 6.71 12.61 -11.36
C GLY A 253 5.71 12.80 -12.52
N LYS A 254 4.51 12.20 -12.46
CA LYS A 254 3.52 12.26 -13.56
C LYS A 254 2.75 13.59 -13.72
N ASN A 255 2.44 14.27 -12.61
CA ASN A 255 1.59 15.49 -12.61
C ASN A 255 2.37 16.81 -12.64
N LYS A 256 3.70 16.71 -12.60
CA LYS A 256 4.59 17.76 -13.06
C LYS A 256 5.07 17.22 -14.40
N THR A 257 5.17 18.03 -15.45
CA THR A 257 5.85 17.59 -16.67
C THR A 257 7.11 16.81 -16.25
N TRP A 258 7.44 15.70 -16.92
CA TRP A 258 8.66 14.90 -16.69
C TRP A 258 9.98 15.71 -16.82
N GLU A 259 9.86 17.03 -16.87
CA GLU A 259 10.85 18.09 -16.98
C GLU A 259 10.26 19.28 -16.20
N SER A 260 10.95 19.80 -15.18
CA SER A 260 10.56 20.97 -14.36
C SER A 260 9.56 20.74 -13.21
N SER A 261 9.97 19.98 -12.20
CA SER A 261 9.63 20.38 -10.84
C SER A 261 10.74 21.29 -10.32
N ALA A 262 10.42 22.53 -9.97
CA ALA A 262 11.30 23.40 -9.16
C ALA A 262 11.54 22.86 -7.73
N THR A 263 11.18 21.60 -7.49
CA THR A 263 11.17 20.88 -6.21
C THR A 263 11.63 19.46 -6.49
N GLU A 264 12.72 19.06 -5.84
CA GLU A 264 13.21 17.68 -5.84
C GLU A 264 12.11 16.75 -5.29
N ILE A 265 11.85 15.64 -5.99
CA ILE A 265 11.02 14.57 -5.44
C ILE A 265 11.97 13.63 -4.73
N ALA A 266 12.04 13.72 -3.41
CA ALA A 266 12.83 12.81 -2.60
C ALA A 266 11.94 11.67 -2.09
N ILE A 267 12.31 10.44 -2.40
CA ILE A 267 11.87 9.26 -1.63
C ILE A 267 12.99 8.91 -0.66
N SER A 268 12.67 8.77 0.62
CA SER A 268 13.69 8.47 1.62
C SER A 268 13.20 7.61 2.77
N ASN A 269 14.15 6.94 3.42
CA ASN A 269 13.94 6.17 4.66
C ASN A 269 13.01 4.97 4.47
N PHE A 270 13.27 4.16 3.45
CA PHE A 270 12.58 2.90 3.22
C PHE A 270 13.36 1.76 3.85
N LEU A 271 12.69 0.94 4.66
CA LEU A 271 13.21 -0.33 5.14
C LEU A 271 12.33 -1.44 4.60
N TYR A 272 12.91 -2.30 3.78
CA TYR A 272 12.31 -3.57 3.39
C TYR A 272 13.04 -4.65 4.16
N GLU A 273 12.31 -5.34 5.03
CA GLU A 273 12.89 -6.37 5.86
C GLU A 273 12.05 -7.64 5.91
N ASN A 274 12.74 -8.78 5.99
CA ASN A 274 12.14 -10.08 6.18
C ASN A 274 11.14 -10.48 5.08
N ILE A 275 11.56 -10.36 3.82
CA ILE A 275 10.68 -10.60 2.65
C ILE A 275 11.08 -11.90 1.95
N GLN A 276 10.13 -12.82 1.87
CA GLN A 276 10.22 -13.97 0.99
C GLN A 276 9.62 -13.65 -0.39
N MET A 277 10.37 -13.95 -1.44
CA MET A 277 9.94 -13.87 -2.83
C MET A 277 9.79 -15.29 -3.37
N ILE A 278 8.69 -15.59 -4.05
CA ILE A 278 8.44 -16.93 -4.62
C ILE A 278 8.14 -16.73 -6.09
N ASP A 279 9.05 -17.20 -6.94
CA ASP A 279 8.96 -17.15 -8.39
C ASP A 279 8.61 -15.73 -8.91
N ALA A 280 9.22 -14.73 -8.29
CA ALA A 280 9.01 -13.34 -8.68
C ALA A 280 9.70 -13.05 -10.02
N GLN A 281 8.97 -12.44 -10.96
CA GLN A 281 9.53 -12.08 -12.28
C GLN A 281 10.64 -11.03 -12.16
N SER A 282 10.38 -9.95 -11.43
CA SER A 282 11.33 -8.87 -11.19
C SER A 282 11.37 -8.60 -9.69
N PRO A 283 12.14 -9.40 -8.91
CA PRO A 283 12.05 -9.40 -7.45
C PRO A 283 12.36 -8.03 -6.82
N ILE A 284 13.44 -7.36 -7.24
CA ILE A 284 13.75 -5.98 -6.85
C ILE A 284 14.00 -5.18 -8.13
N ASN A 285 13.20 -4.14 -8.36
CA ASN A 285 13.31 -3.29 -9.55
C ASN A 285 13.27 -1.80 -9.16
N ILE A 286 14.35 -1.08 -9.47
CA ILE A 286 14.42 0.38 -9.33
C ILE A 286 14.56 0.97 -10.73
N ASP A 287 13.49 1.55 -11.25
CA ASP A 287 13.45 2.09 -12.62
C ASP A 287 13.28 3.63 -12.62
N GLN A 288 14.41 4.34 -12.74
CA GLN A 288 14.42 5.80 -12.90
C GLN A 288 14.17 6.25 -14.36
N GLN A 289 13.98 5.34 -15.30
CA GLN A 289 13.66 5.63 -16.70
C GLN A 289 12.28 5.06 -17.11
N TYR A 290 11.40 4.92 -16.12
CA TYR A 290 10.12 4.26 -16.27
C TYR A 290 9.29 4.80 -17.45
N CYS A 291 8.98 3.91 -18.39
CA CYS A 291 8.27 4.19 -19.63
C CYS A 291 7.16 3.15 -19.84
N PRO A 292 5.97 3.33 -19.27
CA PRO A 292 4.89 2.36 -19.40
C PRO A 292 4.27 2.34 -20.80
N TYR A 293 4.39 3.45 -21.56
CA TYR A 293 3.76 3.62 -22.88
C TYR A 293 4.77 4.13 -23.92
N PRO A 294 5.50 3.23 -24.59
CA PRO A 294 6.38 3.60 -25.70
C PRO A 294 5.61 4.19 -26.90
N PRO A 295 6.21 5.11 -27.68
CA PRO A 295 7.58 5.60 -27.57
C PRO A 295 7.71 6.74 -26.56
N CYS A 296 8.54 6.55 -25.53
CA CYS A 296 8.92 7.65 -24.65
C CYS A 296 10.09 8.43 -25.27
N LYS A 297 9.90 9.73 -25.53
CA LYS A 297 11.01 10.61 -25.88
C LYS A 297 11.88 10.77 -24.63
N LYS A 298 13.16 10.42 -24.70
CA LYS A 298 14.11 10.72 -23.63
C LYS A 298 14.23 12.23 -23.53
N LYS A 299 13.79 12.75 -22.38
CA LYS A 299 13.61 14.18 -22.13
C LYS A 299 14.72 14.76 -21.23
N GLY A 300 15.45 13.88 -20.56
CA GLY A 300 16.53 14.22 -19.64
C GLY A 300 16.72 13.10 -18.62
N ASP A 301 17.53 13.38 -17.62
CA ASP A 301 17.78 12.54 -16.46
C ASP A 301 16.61 12.57 -15.47
N SER A 302 16.50 11.55 -14.62
CA SER A 302 15.50 11.54 -13.56
C SER A 302 15.83 12.59 -12.50
N HIS A 303 14.82 13.34 -12.07
CA HIS A 303 14.90 14.27 -10.94
C HIS A 303 14.36 13.69 -9.63
N VAL A 304 14.03 12.39 -9.62
CA VAL A 304 13.62 11.68 -8.41
C VAL A 304 14.87 11.28 -7.64
N GLN A 305 15.06 11.89 -6.48
CA GLN A 305 16.11 11.52 -5.53
C GLN A 305 15.61 10.36 -4.67
N ILE A 306 16.45 9.35 -4.46
CA ILE A 306 16.10 8.15 -3.70
C ILE A 306 17.15 8.03 -2.61
N GLN A 307 16.82 8.04 -1.33
CA GLN A 307 17.83 8.05 -0.26
C GLN A 307 17.46 7.07 0.86
N ASN A 308 18.44 6.57 1.60
CA ASN A 308 18.21 5.72 2.77
C ASN A 308 17.23 4.56 2.52
N VAL A 309 17.49 3.75 1.50
CA VAL A 309 16.76 2.51 1.24
C VAL A 309 17.58 1.36 1.82
N THR A 310 16.99 0.60 2.73
CA THR A 310 17.62 -0.58 3.33
C THR A 310 16.85 -1.82 2.90
N LEU A 311 17.57 -2.80 2.36
CA LEU A 311 17.05 -4.12 2.01
C LEU A 311 17.73 -5.13 2.94
N ASN A 312 16.98 -5.68 3.88
CA ASN A 312 17.50 -6.55 4.94
C ASN A 312 16.76 -7.89 4.95
N ASN A 313 17.48 -9.00 4.93
CA ASN A 313 16.85 -10.32 5.00
C ASN A 313 15.75 -10.54 3.93
N ILE A 314 16.13 -10.39 2.66
CA ILE A 314 15.29 -10.69 1.50
C ILE A 314 15.76 -12.01 0.90
N TRP A 315 14.85 -12.95 0.64
CA TRP A 315 15.20 -14.26 0.09
C TRP A 315 14.14 -14.83 -0.83
N GLY A 316 14.48 -15.86 -1.63
CA GLY A 316 13.47 -16.46 -2.49
C GLY A 316 13.96 -17.08 -3.79
N SER A 317 13.02 -17.28 -4.70
CA SER A 317 13.24 -17.65 -6.10
C SER A 317 12.77 -16.56 -7.06
N SER A 318 13.39 -16.50 -8.24
CA SER A 318 12.97 -15.65 -9.35
C SER A 318 12.69 -16.48 -10.59
N MET A 319 11.72 -16.06 -11.40
CA MET A 319 11.49 -16.67 -12.73
C MET A 319 12.51 -16.18 -13.77
N ASN A 320 13.12 -15.02 -13.54
CA ASN A 320 14.15 -14.48 -14.41
C ASN A 320 15.54 -14.75 -13.82
N LYS A 321 16.55 -14.73 -14.68
CA LYS A 321 17.95 -14.85 -14.23
C LYS A 321 18.37 -13.66 -13.37
N GLU A 322 17.81 -12.48 -13.62
CA GLU A 322 18.10 -11.24 -12.91
C GLU A 322 17.12 -11.05 -11.74
N ALA A 323 17.62 -11.18 -10.51
CA ALA A 323 16.80 -10.96 -9.31
C ALA A 323 16.72 -9.48 -8.87
N VAL A 324 17.76 -8.70 -9.18
CA VAL A 324 17.85 -7.27 -8.90
C VAL A 324 18.10 -6.53 -10.22
N ARG A 325 17.22 -5.61 -10.57
CA ARG A 325 17.34 -4.75 -11.74
C ARG A 325 17.36 -3.29 -11.34
N GLU A 326 18.41 -2.58 -11.77
CA GLU A 326 18.52 -1.14 -11.63
C GLU A 326 18.52 -0.51 -13.03
N GLY A 327 17.50 0.28 -13.34
CA GLY A 327 17.52 1.17 -14.51
C GLY A 327 18.62 2.21 -14.33
N VAL A 328 19.34 2.54 -15.41
CA VAL A 328 20.50 3.46 -15.40
C VAL A 328 20.20 4.72 -14.56
N LEU A 329 20.86 4.81 -13.40
CA LEU A 329 20.94 6.02 -12.58
C LEU A 329 21.80 7.06 -13.32
N ALA A 330 21.22 7.71 -14.32
CA ALA A 330 21.79 8.94 -14.82
C ALA A 330 21.27 10.04 -13.89
N ALA A 331 21.94 10.25 -12.77
CA ALA A 331 21.85 11.52 -12.06
C ALA A 331 22.98 12.39 -12.64
N SER A 332 22.65 13.36 -13.50
CA SER A 332 23.42 14.58 -13.75
C SER A 332 24.93 14.43 -13.48
N LEU A 333 25.60 13.67 -14.33
CA LEU A 333 27.05 13.47 -14.25
C LEU A 333 27.74 14.78 -14.63
N ASP A 334 28.16 15.54 -13.62
CA ASP A 334 29.37 16.36 -13.69
C ASP A 334 29.99 16.73 -12.32
N LYS A 335 29.37 16.36 -11.19
CA LYS A 335 29.97 16.61 -9.86
C LYS A 335 29.72 15.46 -8.89
N CYS A 336 30.75 14.64 -8.64
CA CYS A 336 30.88 13.93 -7.36
C CYS A 336 31.11 14.99 -6.26
N LEU A 337 30.06 15.63 -5.76
CA LEU A 337 30.16 16.56 -4.64
C LEU A 337 29.05 16.33 -3.61
N SER A 338 29.49 15.88 -2.43
CA SER A 338 28.79 15.72 -1.15
C SER A 338 27.75 14.58 -1.03
N PRO A 339 27.65 13.91 0.15
CA PRO A 339 26.95 12.64 0.31
C PRO A 339 25.44 12.77 0.55
N PRO A 340 24.60 11.81 0.11
CA PRO A 340 24.55 11.28 -1.26
C PRO A 340 23.10 11.25 -1.82
N ASP A 341 22.97 11.55 -3.11
CA ASP A 341 21.71 11.52 -3.87
C ASP A 341 21.12 10.10 -4.07
N LEU A 342 21.89 9.04 -3.77
CA LEU A 342 21.39 7.68 -3.60
C LEU A 342 22.15 6.89 -2.53
N PHE A 343 21.42 6.41 -1.52
CA PHE A 343 21.93 5.44 -0.54
C PHE A 343 21.01 4.21 -0.53
N VAL A 344 21.50 3.10 -1.07
CA VAL A 344 20.88 1.78 -0.93
C VAL A 344 21.86 0.88 -0.18
N GLU A 345 21.45 0.38 0.98
CA GLU A 345 22.21 -0.58 1.77
C GLU A 345 21.58 -1.97 1.60
N PHE A 346 22.37 -2.90 1.08
CA PHE A 346 22.00 -4.31 1.03
C PHE A 346 22.66 -5.03 2.21
N ILE A 347 21.84 -5.65 3.07
CA ILE A 347 22.28 -6.58 4.10
C ILE A 347 21.88 -7.97 3.63
N ILE A 348 22.83 -8.69 3.02
CA ILE A 348 22.60 -10.01 2.43
C ILE A 348 22.82 -11.09 3.51
N PRO A 349 21.80 -11.89 3.87
CA PRO A 349 21.95 -12.99 4.82
C PRO A 349 22.79 -14.13 4.25
N ARG A 350 23.47 -14.83 5.17
CA ARG A 350 24.34 -16.01 4.99
C ARG A 350 23.88 -17.12 4.02
N TRP A 351 22.59 -17.20 3.69
CA TRP A 351 21.98 -18.31 2.94
C TRP A 351 21.31 -17.87 1.63
N LEU A 352 21.51 -16.62 1.22
CA LEU A 352 20.98 -16.09 -0.02
C LEU A 352 21.78 -16.58 -1.23
N LEU A 353 21.38 -17.73 -1.76
CA LEU A 353 21.85 -18.25 -3.05
C LEU A 353 20.93 -17.70 -4.16
N PHE A 354 21.21 -16.49 -4.67
CA PHE A 354 20.72 -16.13 -6.00
C PHE A 354 21.69 -16.75 -7.02
N GLU A 355 21.38 -17.94 -7.55
CA GLU A 355 22.04 -18.44 -8.76
C GLU A 355 21.65 -17.52 -9.95
N GLY A 356 22.37 -16.40 -10.15
CA GLY A 356 22.05 -15.54 -11.30
C GLY A 356 22.54 -14.09 -11.33
N LEU A 357 23.35 -13.60 -10.40
CA LEU A 357 23.89 -12.23 -10.50
C LEU A 357 24.93 -12.15 -11.62
N LYS A 358 24.51 -11.78 -12.84
CA LYS A 358 25.39 -11.28 -13.91
C LYS A 358 24.89 -9.95 -14.45
N GLN A 359 25.70 -8.91 -14.22
CA GLN A 359 25.49 -7.52 -14.61
C GLN A 359 26.18 -7.25 -15.96
N TYR A 360 25.58 -6.40 -16.81
CA TYR A 360 26.26 -5.88 -18.00
C TYR A 360 27.15 -4.69 -17.60
N ASN A 361 28.40 -4.74 -18.08
CA ASN A 361 29.57 -3.89 -17.80
C ASN A 361 30.42 -4.35 -16.58
N GLU A 362 31.24 -5.38 -16.86
CA GLU A 362 32.56 -5.68 -16.30
C GLU A 362 32.83 -5.55 -14.78
N VAL A 363 32.01 -6.14 -13.89
CA VAL A 363 32.50 -6.76 -12.62
C VAL A 363 31.59 -7.93 -12.24
N GLU A 364 32.13 -9.16 -12.14
CA GLU A 364 31.48 -10.26 -11.42
C GLU A 364 31.82 -10.11 -9.92
N ALA A 365 30.84 -9.73 -9.08
CA ALA A 365 30.99 -9.78 -7.64
C ALA A 365 30.38 -11.09 -7.11
N TRP A 366 31.21 -12.14 -7.01
CA TRP A 366 30.89 -13.31 -6.22
C TRP A 366 31.27 -13.01 -4.78
N VAL A 367 30.28 -12.78 -3.91
CA VAL A 367 30.57 -12.67 -2.48
C VAL A 367 30.30 -14.01 -1.82
N HIS A 368 31.34 -14.85 -1.75
CA HIS A 368 31.41 -15.91 -0.74
C HIS A 368 32.02 -15.27 0.51
N SER A 369 31.19 -15.06 1.53
CA SER A 369 31.61 -14.52 2.83
C SER A 369 30.98 -15.34 3.94
N ASP A 370 31.77 -15.70 4.96
CA ASP A 370 31.29 -16.32 6.20
C ASP A 370 30.64 -15.28 7.15
N GLU A 371 30.60 -14.00 6.76
CA GLU A 371 30.03 -12.84 7.49
C GLU A 371 29.00 -12.08 6.63
N ASP A 372 28.09 -11.34 7.27
CA ASP A 372 27.14 -10.45 6.58
C ASP A 372 27.88 -9.47 5.66
N VAL A 373 27.41 -9.37 4.42
CA VAL A 373 28.03 -8.53 3.40
C VAL A 373 27.22 -7.27 3.27
N VAL A 374 27.86 -6.12 3.52
CA VAL A 374 27.24 -4.82 3.29
C VAL A 374 27.73 -4.29 1.95
N VAL A 375 26.84 -4.30 0.96
CA VAL A 375 27.11 -3.68 -0.35
C VAL A 375 26.52 -2.28 -0.34
N ARG A 376 27.37 -1.27 -0.50
CA ARG A 376 26.98 0.14 -0.55
C ARG A 376 27.23 0.70 -1.93
N ARG A 377 26.22 1.32 -2.52
CA ARG A 377 26.43 2.14 -3.72
C ARG A 377 26.72 3.57 -3.30
N VAL A 378 27.86 4.11 -3.72
CA VAL A 378 28.28 5.48 -3.38
C VAL A 378 28.05 6.44 -4.55
N CYS A 379 28.17 5.95 -5.80
CA CYS A 379 27.90 6.69 -7.05
C CYS A 379 27.39 5.73 -8.14
N PRO A 380 26.83 6.23 -9.27
CA PRO A 380 26.60 5.40 -10.46
C PRO A 380 27.93 4.72 -10.89
N GLY A 381 27.96 3.38 -10.91
CA GLY A 381 29.16 2.60 -11.27
C GLY A 381 30.20 2.41 -10.15
N CYS A 382 30.01 2.99 -8.95
CA CYS A 382 30.92 2.79 -7.81
C CYS A 382 30.23 2.01 -6.68
N TRP A 383 30.73 0.80 -6.44
CA TRP A 383 30.31 -0.07 -5.35
C TRP A 383 31.39 -0.14 -4.27
N LEU A 384 30.97 0.05 -3.03
CA LEU A 384 31.77 -0.13 -1.84
C LEU A 384 31.30 -1.43 -1.18
N LEU A 385 32.15 -2.44 -1.21
CA LEU A 385 31.92 -3.71 -0.53
C LEU A 385 32.55 -3.60 0.86
N VAL A 386 31.76 -3.76 1.91
CA VAL A 386 32.26 -3.83 3.28
C VAL A 386 32.10 -5.27 3.77
N LEU A 387 33.23 -5.94 3.99
CA LEU A 387 33.33 -7.28 4.56
C LEU A 387 33.90 -7.13 5.98
N GLY A 388 33.05 -7.19 7.00
CA GLY A 388 33.47 -7.00 8.39
C GLY A 388 34.17 -5.65 8.63
N SER A 389 35.42 -5.67 9.11
CA SER A 389 36.25 -4.46 9.34
C SER A 389 37.03 -3.97 8.11
N VAL A 390 36.85 -4.62 6.95
CA VAL A 390 37.65 -4.38 5.75
C VAL A 390 36.83 -3.64 4.71
N LEU A 391 37.31 -2.45 4.35
CA LEU A 391 36.76 -1.59 3.30
C LEU A 391 37.34 -2.02 1.94
N VAL A 392 36.52 -2.49 1.01
CA VAL A 392 36.93 -2.75 -0.37
C VAL A 392 36.19 -1.79 -1.30
N CYS A 393 36.88 -0.75 -1.77
CA CYS A 393 36.40 0.09 -2.88
C CYS A 393 36.57 -0.67 -4.19
N VAL A 394 35.48 -0.99 -4.89
CA VAL A 394 35.53 -1.46 -6.28
C VAL A 394 35.41 -0.24 -7.18
N PHE A 395 36.55 0.32 -7.60
CA PHE A 395 36.59 1.35 -8.64
C PHE A 395 36.49 0.70 -10.01
N ASP A 396 35.51 1.14 -10.80
CA ASP A 396 35.42 0.87 -12.23
C ASP A 396 36.56 1.63 -12.94
N ALA A 397 37.62 0.92 -13.32
CA ALA A 397 38.79 1.49 -13.96
C ALA A 397 39.03 0.84 -15.33
N ILE A 398 38.16 1.09 -16.32
CA ILE A 398 38.49 0.72 -17.71
C ILE A 398 38.08 1.82 -18.70
N ARG A 399 39.08 2.56 -19.22
CA ARG A 399 39.38 2.56 -20.66
C ARG A 399 40.72 3.22 -21.05
N ARG A 400 41.52 2.37 -21.72
CA ARG A 400 42.34 2.59 -22.94
C ARG A 400 43.78 3.08 -22.78
N GLY A 401 44.67 2.23 -23.30
CA GLY A 401 46.10 2.43 -23.37
C GLY A 401 46.50 3.67 -24.16
N SER A 402 47.50 4.34 -23.62
CA SER A 402 48.48 5.13 -24.33
C SER A 402 49.84 4.58 -23.91
N GLY A 403 50.65 4.23 -24.91
CA GLY A 403 51.95 3.60 -24.69
C GLY A 403 52.88 4.50 -23.89
N PHE A 404 53.72 3.85 -23.09
CA PHE A 404 55.06 4.36 -22.83
C PHE A 404 56.06 3.32 -23.34
N SER A 405 56.82 3.76 -24.34
CA SER A 405 58.01 3.13 -24.87
C SER A 405 59.17 3.18 -23.87
N SER A 406 60.04 2.18 -24.01
CA SER A 406 61.38 1.96 -23.43
C SER A 406 61.46 1.73 -21.93
#